data_AF-A0A6G1BLR4-F1
#
_entry.id   AF-A0A6G1BLR4-F1
#
_cell.length_a   1.000
_cell.length_b   1.000
_cell.length_c   1.000
_cell.angle_alpha   90.00
_cell.angle_beta   90.00
_cell.angle_gamma   90.00
#
_symmetry.space_group_name_H-M   'P 1'
#
loop_
_entity.id
_entity.type
_entity.pdbx_description
1 polymer ?
#
loop_
_entity_poly.entity_id
_entity_poly.type
_entity_poly.pdbx_seq_one_letter_code
_entity_poly.pdbx_strand_id
1 'polypeptide(L)'
;MALQGLVDWRGRPVNPSRHGGVKAAMFICVLIVMTNMGNIPTMLNIVSYLHGTMHMGIADASTTAANFYGAICVFSFLGAFISDSYIKRFYTILIFAPIEILGYMLLACQAHFPSLHPPPCDGHPERCAAVSGRNLSLLRLGLYVIPLGEGALRVCGAALGGDQFDGDDPAELRGKMSFFNWFAFCISLGGFVGLVFVVWVQNNEGWDLSFALAAIMALVAMAVVLAGLPFYRHQVPAGSPLTRILQVFVAAFRKRNVTMPESVVEMHEISDGTSIELLDSTPGFKFLDKAAVDDGDRRRWSVCTVTQVEEAKIILRMLPVFLSSVLGYLPIPLLLSFTVQQGGAMDTRLGGTNVPPASLFIVPIVFQMLILVAYDRAVVPWLRRATGYAGGITHLQRVGVGFASSAASLALAAAVESRRRGRASASAPPMSVFWLTPQFFLLGVMDVTSFVGLLEFFYSEASAGMKSIGGAVFFCILGVASWLGSVLIQAVNRATARRGDGGGHGWLDGADLDASHLDRFYWLLAVFELVAFFLYLYCAWSYTYRRDPRMQAAMEDDKVTTTTKKAAV
;
A
#
# COMPACT_ATOMS: atom_id res chain seq x y z
N MET A 1 8.63 -12.72 29.62
CA MET A 1 7.20 -12.36 29.61
C MET A 1 6.50 -13.20 28.55
N ALA A 2 5.31 -13.71 28.82
CA ALA A 2 4.52 -14.33 27.76
C ALA A 2 4.02 -13.23 26.82
N LEU A 3 4.26 -13.37 25.52
CA LEU A 3 3.68 -12.51 24.48
C LEU A 3 2.16 -12.65 24.50
N GLN A 4 1.46 -11.81 25.26
CA GLN A 4 0.00 -11.88 25.40
C GLN A 4 -0.67 -11.74 24.03
N GLY A 5 -1.64 -12.60 23.74
CA GLY A 5 -2.38 -12.61 22.47
C GLY A 5 -1.73 -13.35 21.29
N LEU A 6 -0.46 -13.78 21.41
CA LEU A 6 0.22 -14.59 20.39
C LEU A 6 0.22 -16.08 20.77
N VAL A 7 -0.06 -16.95 19.78
CA VAL A 7 -0.07 -18.41 19.94
C VAL A 7 0.67 -19.11 18.80
N ASP A 8 1.12 -20.35 19.05
CA ASP A 8 1.58 -21.25 18.00
C ASP A 8 0.40 -21.77 17.15
N TRP A 9 0.71 -22.49 16.08
CA TRP A 9 -0.29 -23.08 15.18
C TRP A 9 -1.23 -24.09 15.85
N ARG A 10 -0.87 -24.63 17.02
CA ARG A 10 -1.70 -25.52 17.85
C ARG A 10 -2.49 -24.76 18.93
N GLY A 11 -2.38 -23.44 18.99
CA GLY A 11 -3.03 -22.62 20.03
C GLY A 11 -2.31 -22.63 21.38
N ARG A 12 -1.06 -23.11 21.43
CA ARG A 12 -0.24 -23.12 22.65
C ARG A 12 0.57 -21.82 22.76
N PRO A 13 1.09 -21.47 23.95
CA PRO A 13 1.97 -20.32 24.11
C PRO A 13 3.18 -20.37 23.18
N VAL A 14 3.58 -19.21 22.68
CA VAL A 14 4.73 -19.06 21.78
C VAL A 14 6.03 -19.40 22.52
N ASN A 15 6.84 -20.28 21.93
CA ASN A 15 8.24 -20.46 22.32
C ASN A 15 9.16 -19.54 21.49
N PRO A 16 9.81 -18.53 22.10
CA PRO A 16 10.65 -17.55 21.39
C PRO A 16 11.84 -18.16 20.64
N SER A 17 12.37 -19.31 21.08
CA SER A 17 13.51 -19.96 20.40
C SER A 17 13.13 -20.69 19.11
N ARG A 18 11.84 -20.98 18.93
CA ARG A 18 11.33 -21.76 17.79
C ARG A 18 10.45 -20.94 16.85
N HIS A 19 9.67 -20.00 17.40
CA HIS A 19 8.64 -19.30 16.66
C HIS A 19 8.98 -17.81 16.49
N GLY A 20 8.65 -17.28 15.32
CA GLY A 20 8.93 -15.91 14.93
C GLY A 20 10.34 -15.69 14.40
N GLY A 21 10.75 -14.44 14.41
CA GLY A 21 12.03 -13.96 13.90
C GLY A 21 12.16 -14.07 12.38
N VAL A 22 13.39 -13.86 11.92
CA VAL A 22 13.75 -13.80 10.50
C VAL A 22 13.39 -15.10 9.77
N LYS A 23 13.54 -16.26 10.42
CA LYS A 23 13.21 -17.56 9.81
C LYS A 23 11.75 -17.65 9.41
N ALA A 24 10.83 -17.22 10.27
CA ALA A 24 9.41 -17.18 9.96
C ALA A 24 9.12 -16.13 8.87
N ALA A 25 9.73 -14.95 8.98
CA ALA A 25 9.57 -13.87 8.01
C ALA A 25 10.00 -14.27 6.57
N MET A 26 11.01 -15.13 6.41
CA MET A 26 11.48 -15.57 5.08
C MET A 26 10.39 -16.25 4.25
N PHE A 27 9.53 -17.07 4.86
CA PHE A 27 8.41 -17.70 4.14
C PHE A 27 7.42 -16.67 3.60
N ILE A 28 7.20 -15.60 4.36
CA ILE A 28 6.34 -14.47 3.98
C ILE A 28 7.02 -13.64 2.88
N CYS A 29 8.34 -13.43 2.95
CA CYS A 29 9.08 -12.80 1.86
C CYS A 29 8.91 -13.56 0.52
N VAL A 30 8.99 -14.89 0.55
CA VAL A 30 8.77 -15.71 -0.67
C VAL A 30 7.34 -15.59 -1.18
N LEU A 31 6.33 -15.57 -0.30
CA LEU A 31 4.94 -15.29 -0.68
C LEU A 31 4.87 -14.00 -1.49
N ILE A 32 5.42 -12.92 -0.94
CA ILE A 32 5.34 -11.59 -1.52
C ILE A 32 6.06 -11.51 -2.86
N VAL A 33 7.24 -12.13 -3.00
CA VAL A 33 7.93 -12.20 -4.30
C VAL A 33 7.06 -12.92 -5.33
N MET A 34 6.59 -14.13 -5.00
CA MET A 34 5.89 -15.00 -5.95
C MET A 34 4.54 -14.43 -6.39
N THR A 35 3.75 -13.85 -5.49
CA THR A 35 2.47 -13.22 -5.87
C THR A 35 2.70 -11.97 -6.72
N ASN A 36 3.69 -11.13 -6.37
CA ASN A 36 3.98 -9.91 -7.12
C ASN A 36 4.62 -10.17 -8.49
N MET A 37 5.26 -11.32 -8.71
CA MET A 37 5.70 -11.74 -10.04
C MET A 37 4.55 -11.87 -11.04
N GLY A 38 3.35 -12.27 -10.59
CA GLY A 38 2.15 -12.30 -11.44
C GLY A 38 1.36 -11.00 -11.42
N ASN A 39 1.16 -10.43 -10.22
CA ASN A 39 0.28 -9.28 -10.01
C ASN A 39 0.79 -7.99 -10.65
N ILE A 40 2.07 -7.63 -10.48
CA ILE A 40 2.60 -6.35 -10.99
C ILE A 40 2.58 -6.30 -12.52
N PRO A 41 3.08 -7.32 -13.25
CA PRO A 41 2.98 -7.35 -14.71
C PRO A 41 1.55 -7.29 -15.21
N THR A 42 0.64 -8.03 -14.57
CA THR A 42 -0.78 -7.99 -14.91
C THR A 42 -1.32 -6.58 -14.72
N MET A 43 -1.10 -5.96 -13.56
CA MET A 43 -1.55 -4.59 -13.27
C MET A 43 -1.04 -3.56 -14.29
N LEU A 44 0.22 -3.67 -14.72
CA LEU A 44 0.84 -2.69 -15.61
C LEU A 44 0.58 -2.95 -17.10
N ASN A 45 0.29 -4.19 -17.51
CA ASN A 45 0.12 -4.55 -18.92
C ASN A 45 -1.31 -5.02 -19.29
N ILE A 46 -2.26 -5.10 -18.35
CA ILE A 46 -3.62 -5.60 -18.63
C ILE A 46 -4.36 -4.79 -19.71
N VAL A 47 -4.05 -3.49 -19.86
CA VAL A 47 -4.62 -2.65 -20.93
C VAL A 47 -4.34 -3.26 -22.31
N SER A 48 -3.15 -3.82 -22.52
CA SER A 48 -2.75 -4.47 -23.76
C SER A 48 -3.60 -5.71 -24.06
N TYR A 49 -3.98 -6.49 -23.04
CA TYR A 49 -4.92 -7.60 -23.20
C TYR A 49 -6.34 -7.13 -23.53
N LEU A 50 -6.84 -6.15 -22.77
CA LEU A 50 -8.20 -5.63 -22.92
C LEU A 50 -8.42 -4.98 -24.28
N HIS A 51 -7.44 -4.20 -24.74
CA HIS A 51 -7.49 -3.55 -26.04
C HIS A 51 -7.12 -4.51 -27.18
N GLY A 52 -5.97 -5.19 -27.06
CA GLY A 52 -5.40 -5.99 -28.15
C GLY A 52 -6.12 -7.31 -28.40
N THR A 53 -6.56 -8.02 -27.35
CA THR A 53 -7.21 -9.33 -27.47
C THR A 53 -8.73 -9.26 -27.32
N MET A 54 -9.21 -8.41 -26.41
CA MET A 54 -10.65 -8.26 -26.14
C MET A 54 -11.34 -7.14 -26.93
N HIS A 55 -10.59 -6.44 -27.78
CA HIS A 55 -11.05 -5.36 -28.66
C HIS A 55 -11.86 -4.26 -27.92
N MET A 56 -11.56 -4.03 -26.63
CA MET A 56 -12.16 -2.92 -25.89
C MET A 56 -11.54 -1.60 -26.37
N GLY A 57 -12.34 -0.53 -26.42
CA GLY A 57 -11.82 0.80 -26.73
C GLY A 57 -10.75 1.23 -25.70
N ILE A 58 -9.76 2.02 -26.13
CA ILE A 58 -8.62 2.44 -25.29
C ILE A 58 -9.09 3.08 -23.96
N ALA A 59 -10.12 3.93 -24.02
CA ALA A 59 -10.70 4.58 -22.85
C ALA A 59 -11.33 3.56 -21.87
N ASP A 60 -12.10 2.59 -22.38
CA ASP A 60 -12.75 1.57 -21.57
C ASP A 60 -11.74 0.58 -20.97
N ALA A 61 -10.71 0.20 -21.75
CA ALA A 61 -9.63 -0.66 -21.31
C ALA A 61 -8.84 0.01 -20.17
N SER A 62 -8.49 1.28 -20.33
CA SER A 62 -7.77 2.07 -19.33
C SER A 62 -8.61 2.25 -18.05
N THR A 63 -9.90 2.55 -18.20
CA THR A 63 -10.83 2.66 -17.06
C THR A 63 -10.97 1.32 -16.33
N THR A 64 -11.07 0.22 -17.07
CA THR A 64 -11.17 -1.13 -16.48
C THR A 64 -9.89 -1.50 -15.73
N ALA A 65 -8.71 -1.17 -16.25
CA ALA A 65 -7.44 -1.38 -15.57
C ALA A 65 -7.30 -0.54 -14.28
N ALA A 66 -7.74 0.72 -14.32
CA ALA A 66 -7.78 1.58 -13.13
C ALA A 66 -8.75 1.02 -12.07
N ASN A 67 -9.93 0.54 -12.48
CA ASN A 67 -10.90 -0.09 -11.58
C ASN A 67 -10.37 -1.41 -10.99
N PHE A 68 -9.64 -2.21 -11.78
CA PHE A 68 -8.94 -3.41 -11.30
C PHE A 68 -7.95 -3.07 -10.18
N TYR A 69 -7.11 -2.06 -10.38
CA TYR A 69 -6.18 -1.58 -9.35
C TYR A 69 -6.89 -1.05 -8.11
N GLY A 70 -7.94 -0.22 -8.31
CA GLY A 70 -8.77 0.30 -7.23
C GLY A 70 -9.43 -0.81 -6.42
N ALA A 71 -9.91 -1.87 -7.09
CA ALA A 71 -10.49 -3.03 -6.44
C ALA A 71 -9.48 -3.74 -5.52
N ILE A 72 -8.22 -3.91 -5.94
CA ILE A 72 -7.18 -4.54 -5.09
C ILE A 72 -7.03 -3.75 -3.79
N CYS A 73 -7.00 -2.42 -3.89
CA CYS A 73 -6.87 -1.52 -2.74
C CYS A 73 -8.09 -1.57 -1.81
N VAL A 74 -9.31 -1.68 -2.35
CA VAL A 74 -10.55 -1.74 -1.54
C VAL A 74 -10.72 -3.10 -0.87
N PHE A 75 -10.52 -4.19 -1.61
CA PHE A 75 -10.64 -5.54 -1.07
C PHE A 75 -9.57 -5.85 -0.01
N SER A 76 -8.45 -5.12 -0.03
CA SER A 76 -7.48 -5.13 1.06
C SER A 76 -8.12 -4.80 2.43
N PHE A 77 -9.05 -3.84 2.48
CA PHE A 77 -9.76 -3.52 3.72
C PHE A 77 -10.67 -4.66 4.19
N LEU A 78 -11.35 -5.34 3.25
CA LEU A 78 -12.20 -6.49 3.56
C LEU A 78 -11.38 -7.65 4.14
N GLY A 79 -10.26 -7.99 3.51
CA GLY A 79 -9.36 -9.04 4.00
C GLY A 79 -8.80 -8.72 5.39
N ALA A 80 -8.40 -7.46 5.60
CA ALA A 80 -7.94 -6.98 6.90
C ALA A 80 -9.02 -7.11 7.98
N PHE A 81 -10.24 -6.64 7.69
CA PHE A 81 -11.37 -6.74 8.60
C PHE A 81 -11.65 -8.20 9.02
N ILE A 82 -11.67 -9.13 8.06
CA ILE A 82 -11.88 -10.55 8.35
C ILE A 82 -10.77 -11.11 9.24
N SER A 83 -9.51 -10.75 8.95
CA SER A 83 -8.34 -11.26 9.67
C SER A 83 -8.20 -10.73 11.11
N ASP A 84 -8.65 -9.51 11.36
CA ASP A 84 -8.58 -8.92 12.69
C ASP A 84 -9.83 -9.23 13.53
N SER A 85 -10.96 -9.53 12.88
CA SER A 85 -12.25 -9.73 13.56
C SER A 85 -12.56 -11.20 13.86
N TYR A 86 -12.23 -12.12 12.95
CA TYR A 86 -12.80 -13.48 12.96
C TYR A 86 -11.77 -14.61 12.79
N ILE A 87 -10.78 -14.43 11.91
CA ILE A 87 -9.90 -15.52 11.47
C ILE A 87 -8.45 -15.08 11.62
N LYS A 88 -7.54 -15.93 12.14
CA LYS A 88 -6.11 -15.55 12.23
C LYS A 88 -5.56 -15.21 10.84
N ARG A 89 -4.70 -14.18 10.75
CA ARG A 89 -4.08 -13.66 9.51
C ARG A 89 -3.55 -14.74 8.56
N PHE A 90 -2.87 -15.75 9.11
CA PHE A 90 -2.37 -16.89 8.34
C PHE A 90 -3.50 -17.68 7.65
N TYR A 91 -4.59 -18.00 8.35
CA TYR A 91 -5.71 -18.73 7.76
C TYR A 91 -6.48 -17.86 6.75
N THR A 92 -6.55 -16.55 6.96
CA THR A 92 -7.09 -15.63 5.95
C THR A 92 -6.30 -15.73 4.64
N ILE A 93 -4.96 -15.74 4.69
CA ILE A 93 -4.12 -15.96 3.49
C ILE A 93 -4.49 -17.28 2.81
N LEU A 94 -4.64 -18.38 3.56
CA LEU A 94 -4.98 -19.68 2.97
C LEU A 94 -6.38 -19.77 2.37
N ILE A 95 -7.35 -19.00 2.88
CA ILE A 95 -8.72 -18.97 2.35
C ILE A 95 -8.78 -18.12 1.09
N PHE A 96 -8.04 -17.01 1.04
CA PHE A 96 -8.10 -16.04 -0.06
C PHE A 96 -7.12 -16.35 -1.21
N ALA A 97 -6.03 -17.09 -0.97
CA ALA A 97 -5.09 -17.46 -2.03
C ALA A 97 -5.75 -18.32 -3.14
N PRO A 98 -6.59 -19.33 -2.82
CA PRO A 98 -7.36 -20.06 -3.84
C PRO A 98 -8.30 -19.17 -4.66
N ILE A 99 -8.81 -18.08 -4.07
CA ILE A 99 -9.67 -17.12 -4.77
C ILE A 99 -8.85 -16.36 -5.83
N GLU A 100 -7.66 -15.89 -5.47
CA GLU A 100 -6.74 -15.26 -6.43
C GLU A 100 -6.36 -16.22 -7.57
N ILE A 101 -6.00 -17.46 -7.23
CA ILE A 101 -5.66 -18.52 -8.20
C ILE A 101 -6.83 -18.76 -9.14
N LEU A 102 -8.06 -18.87 -8.61
CA LEU A 102 -9.27 -19.02 -9.43
C LEU A 102 -9.44 -17.86 -10.40
N GLY A 103 -9.22 -16.62 -9.95
CA GLY A 103 -9.30 -15.45 -10.80
C GLY A 103 -8.33 -15.50 -11.99
N TYR A 104 -7.07 -15.89 -11.74
CA TYR A 104 -6.09 -16.11 -12.80
C TYR A 104 -6.46 -17.27 -13.73
N MET A 105 -6.97 -18.38 -13.19
CA MET A 105 -7.43 -19.51 -13.99
C MET A 105 -8.61 -19.16 -14.87
N LEU A 106 -9.55 -18.33 -14.41
CA LEU A 106 -10.66 -17.82 -15.22
C LEU A 106 -10.15 -16.99 -16.39
N LEU A 107 -9.18 -16.10 -16.16
CA LEU A 107 -8.56 -15.31 -17.23
C LEU A 107 -7.73 -16.17 -18.18
N ALA A 108 -7.02 -17.18 -17.68
CA ALA A 108 -6.26 -18.12 -18.50
C ALA A 108 -7.19 -18.93 -19.42
N CYS A 109 -8.27 -19.49 -18.88
CA CYS A 109 -9.30 -20.17 -19.67
C CYS A 109 -9.91 -19.24 -20.73
N GLN A 110 -10.21 -17.99 -20.35
CA GLN A 110 -10.75 -17.04 -21.30
C GLN A 110 -9.78 -16.71 -22.44
N ALA A 111 -8.49 -16.54 -22.12
CA ALA A 111 -7.44 -16.26 -23.09
C ALA A 111 -7.12 -17.48 -23.99
N HIS A 112 -7.36 -18.69 -23.51
CA HIS A 112 -7.02 -19.93 -24.21
C HIS A 112 -8.07 -20.33 -25.26
N PHE A 113 -9.36 -20.20 -24.93
CA PHE A 113 -10.44 -20.67 -25.81
C PHE A 113 -10.88 -19.58 -26.79
N PRO A 114 -10.72 -19.77 -28.12
CA PRO A 114 -11.11 -18.77 -29.11
C PRO A 114 -12.62 -18.44 -29.10
N SER A 115 -13.47 -19.37 -28.64
CA SER A 115 -14.91 -19.15 -28.48
C SER A 115 -15.26 -18.12 -27.41
N LEU A 116 -14.33 -17.84 -26.49
CA LEU A 116 -14.49 -16.84 -25.44
C LEU A 116 -13.91 -15.47 -25.84
N HIS A 117 -13.30 -15.38 -27.03
CA HIS A 117 -12.81 -14.12 -27.59
C HIS A 117 -13.89 -13.46 -28.47
N PRO A 118 -13.79 -12.12 -28.66
CA PRO A 118 -14.47 -11.50 -29.78
C PRO A 118 -13.96 -12.08 -31.12
N PRO A 119 -14.75 -11.99 -32.20
CA PRO A 119 -14.32 -12.45 -33.51
C PRO A 119 -13.07 -11.68 -33.97
N PRO A 120 -12.15 -12.33 -34.71
CA PRO A 120 -10.96 -11.67 -35.24
C PRO A 120 -11.33 -10.50 -36.16
N CYS A 121 -10.53 -9.45 -36.17
CA CYS A 121 -10.81 -8.28 -36.98
C CYS A 121 -10.43 -8.50 -38.44
N ASP A 122 -11.38 -8.29 -39.36
CA ASP A 122 -11.19 -8.42 -40.82
C ASP A 122 -10.41 -7.21 -41.40
N GLY A 123 -9.14 -7.05 -41.02
CA GLY A 123 -8.22 -6.05 -41.61
C GLY A 123 -8.56 -4.57 -41.35
N HIS A 124 -9.67 -4.28 -40.68
CA HIS A 124 -10.09 -2.94 -40.28
C HIS A 124 -10.09 -2.80 -38.74
N PRO A 125 -8.95 -2.41 -38.13
CA PRO A 125 -8.81 -2.34 -36.67
C PRO A 125 -9.81 -1.37 -36.01
N GLU A 126 -10.31 -0.38 -36.74
CA GLU A 126 -11.29 0.59 -36.24
C GLU A 126 -12.73 0.08 -36.18
N ARG A 127 -13.00 -1.13 -36.72
CA ARG A 127 -14.34 -1.76 -36.76
C ARG A 127 -14.38 -3.12 -36.06
N CYS A 128 -13.39 -3.41 -35.21
CA CYS A 128 -13.37 -4.62 -34.40
C CYS A 128 -14.59 -4.67 -33.47
N ALA A 129 -15.28 -5.82 -33.44
CA ALA A 129 -16.33 -6.04 -32.46
C ALA A 129 -15.69 -6.25 -31.07
N ALA A 130 -16.05 -5.39 -30.11
CA ALA A 130 -15.61 -5.54 -28.72
C ALA A 130 -16.23 -6.78 -28.05
N VAL A 131 -15.52 -7.33 -27.06
CA VAL A 131 -16.05 -8.40 -26.22
C VAL A 131 -17.42 -8.00 -25.61
N SER A 132 -18.41 -8.88 -25.72
CA SER A 132 -19.78 -8.58 -25.30
C SER A 132 -20.49 -9.82 -24.73
N GLY A 133 -21.67 -9.60 -24.13
CA GLY A 133 -22.51 -10.67 -23.59
C GLY A 133 -21.83 -11.50 -22.50
N ARG A 134 -21.87 -12.83 -22.65
CA ARG A 134 -21.35 -13.79 -21.65
C ARG A 134 -19.83 -13.73 -21.48
N ASN A 135 -19.09 -13.45 -22.56
CA ASN A 135 -17.62 -13.39 -22.55
C ASN A 135 -17.15 -12.16 -21.75
N LEU A 136 -17.84 -11.03 -21.87
CA LEU A 136 -17.56 -9.84 -21.07
C LEU A 136 -17.85 -10.08 -19.57
N SER A 137 -18.88 -10.84 -19.25
CA SER A 137 -19.18 -11.22 -17.86
C SER A 137 -18.10 -12.12 -17.27
N LEU A 138 -17.60 -13.09 -18.03
CA LEU A 138 -16.48 -13.95 -17.61
C LEU A 138 -15.21 -13.12 -17.41
N LEU A 139 -14.91 -12.18 -18.31
CA LEU A 139 -13.76 -11.30 -18.23
C LEU A 139 -13.79 -10.48 -16.94
N ARG A 140 -14.94 -9.85 -16.67
CA ARG A 140 -15.15 -9.05 -15.45
C ARG A 140 -15.08 -9.91 -14.20
N LEU A 141 -15.64 -11.12 -14.23
CA LEU A 141 -15.55 -12.06 -13.11
C LEU A 141 -14.09 -12.40 -12.80
N GLY A 142 -13.31 -12.82 -13.79
CA GLY A 142 -11.88 -13.12 -13.62
C GLY A 142 -11.11 -11.90 -13.10
N LEU A 143 -11.34 -10.73 -13.69
CA LEU A 143 -10.70 -9.47 -13.28
C LEU A 143 -11.04 -9.06 -11.84
N TYR A 144 -12.25 -9.26 -11.33
CA TYR A 144 -12.61 -8.84 -9.97
C TYR A 144 -12.39 -9.93 -8.91
N VAL A 145 -12.27 -11.20 -9.30
CA VAL A 145 -11.91 -12.30 -8.40
C VAL A 145 -10.44 -12.22 -7.96
N ILE A 146 -9.52 -11.81 -8.85
CA ILE A 146 -8.09 -11.60 -8.50
C ILE A 146 -7.92 -10.58 -7.35
N PRO A 147 -8.45 -9.34 -7.45
CA PRO A 147 -8.41 -8.34 -6.38
C PRO A 147 -8.95 -8.81 -5.04
N LEU A 148 -10.00 -9.61 -5.04
CA LEU A 148 -10.60 -10.16 -3.83
C LEU A 148 -9.59 -11.02 -3.05
N GLY A 149 -8.83 -11.87 -3.76
CA GLY A 149 -7.77 -12.67 -3.17
C GLY A 149 -6.52 -11.87 -2.81
N GLU A 150 -5.93 -11.19 -3.80
CA GLU A 150 -4.65 -10.47 -3.65
C GLU A 150 -4.74 -9.35 -2.60
N GLY A 151 -5.86 -8.63 -2.52
CA GLY A 151 -6.05 -7.60 -1.50
C GLY A 151 -5.89 -8.16 -0.08
N ALA A 152 -6.50 -9.31 0.20
CA ALA A 152 -6.40 -9.97 1.50
C ALA A 152 -4.99 -10.50 1.78
N LEU A 153 -4.34 -11.10 0.77
CA LEU A 153 -2.99 -11.65 0.89
C LEU A 153 -1.98 -10.56 1.23
N ARG A 154 -2.07 -9.41 0.56
CA ARG A 154 -1.14 -8.30 0.74
C ARG A 154 -1.16 -7.73 2.16
N VAL A 155 -2.35 -7.43 2.70
CA VAL A 155 -2.48 -6.87 4.06
C VAL A 155 -2.20 -7.89 5.14
N CYS A 156 -2.69 -9.12 4.97
CA CYS A 156 -2.47 -10.17 5.95
C CYS A 156 -1.02 -10.63 5.95
N GLY A 157 -0.34 -10.62 4.79
CA GLY A 157 1.09 -10.93 4.66
C GLY A 157 1.96 -9.91 5.37
N ALA A 158 1.71 -8.61 5.15
CA ALA A 158 2.41 -7.54 5.87
C ALA A 158 2.19 -7.67 7.39
N ALA A 159 0.95 -7.88 7.81
CA ALA A 159 0.63 -7.95 9.23
C ALA A 159 1.17 -9.20 9.91
N LEU A 160 1.05 -10.37 9.27
CA LEU A 160 1.62 -11.63 9.75
C LEU A 160 3.14 -11.52 9.86
N GLY A 161 3.81 -10.87 8.90
CA GLY A 161 5.26 -10.69 8.94
C GLY A 161 5.72 -9.78 10.08
N GLY A 162 4.97 -8.70 10.33
CA GLY A 162 5.21 -7.83 11.48
C GLY A 162 5.02 -8.54 12.83
N ASP A 163 4.09 -9.50 12.93
CA ASP A 163 3.83 -10.28 14.16
C ASP A 163 4.96 -11.25 14.52
N GLN A 164 5.88 -11.50 13.59
CA GLN A 164 7.00 -12.39 13.85
C GLN A 164 8.05 -11.76 14.75
N PHE A 165 7.94 -10.46 15.05
CA PHE A 165 8.88 -9.70 15.86
C PHE A 165 8.16 -9.03 17.02
N ASP A 166 8.69 -9.24 18.23
CA ASP A 166 8.28 -8.56 19.45
C ASP A 166 8.68 -7.09 19.39
N GLY A 167 7.74 -6.20 19.68
CA GLY A 167 7.97 -4.76 19.71
C GLY A 167 8.60 -4.29 21.02
N ASP A 168 8.52 -5.09 22.08
CA ASP A 168 9.02 -4.74 23.41
C ASP A 168 10.48 -5.19 23.61
N ASP A 169 10.98 -6.12 22.78
CA ASP A 169 12.39 -6.49 22.71
C ASP A 169 13.15 -5.56 21.74
N PRO A 170 14.14 -4.76 22.20
CA PRO A 170 14.94 -3.88 21.34
C PRO A 170 15.67 -4.58 20.19
N ALA A 171 16.01 -5.87 20.32
CA ALA A 171 16.66 -6.64 19.27
C ALA A 171 15.65 -7.06 18.19
N GLU A 172 14.49 -7.57 18.59
CA GLU A 172 13.43 -7.95 17.65
C GLU A 172 12.77 -6.72 16.99
N LEU A 173 12.68 -5.57 17.68
CA LEU A 173 12.20 -4.30 17.12
C LEU A 173 13.03 -3.85 15.91
N ARG A 174 14.36 -4.04 15.95
CA ARG A 174 15.23 -3.76 14.79
C ARG A 174 14.93 -4.70 13.62
N GLY A 175 14.69 -5.98 13.93
CA GLY A 175 14.28 -6.99 12.96
C GLY A 175 12.96 -6.62 12.28
N LYS A 176 12.00 -6.12 13.05
CA LYS A 176 10.69 -5.64 12.58
C LYS A 176 10.80 -4.48 11.60
N MET A 177 11.60 -3.46 11.92
CA MET A 177 11.80 -2.32 11.03
C MET A 177 12.51 -2.72 9.73
N SER A 178 13.50 -3.62 9.84
CA SER A 178 14.16 -4.17 8.66
C SER A 178 13.18 -5.01 7.82
N PHE A 179 12.28 -5.77 8.46
CA PHE A 179 11.26 -6.55 7.76
C PHE A 179 10.41 -5.70 6.81
N PHE A 180 9.95 -4.50 7.21
CA PHE A 180 9.16 -3.66 6.29
C PHE A 180 9.97 -3.13 5.10
N ASN A 181 11.28 -2.87 5.26
CA ASN A 181 12.16 -2.59 4.13
C ASN A 181 12.30 -3.81 3.20
N TRP A 182 12.52 -5.00 3.78
CA TRP A 182 12.64 -6.26 3.03
C TRP A 182 11.32 -6.66 2.36
N PHE A 183 10.18 -6.36 2.97
CA PHE A 183 8.85 -6.56 2.43
C PHE A 183 8.67 -5.74 1.15
N ALA A 184 9.00 -4.45 1.17
CA ALA A 184 8.97 -3.60 -0.02
C ALA A 184 9.99 -4.08 -1.07
N PHE A 185 11.18 -4.50 -0.66
CA PHE A 185 12.18 -5.07 -1.57
C PHE A 185 11.65 -6.33 -2.26
N CYS A 186 10.94 -7.20 -1.54
CA CYS A 186 10.32 -8.40 -2.10
C CYS A 186 9.21 -8.07 -3.11
N ILE A 187 8.40 -7.03 -2.85
CA ILE A 187 7.42 -6.53 -3.83
C ILE A 187 8.15 -6.08 -5.11
N SER A 188 9.16 -5.22 -4.99
CA SER A 188 9.92 -4.71 -6.14
C SER A 188 10.67 -5.83 -6.88
N LEU A 189 11.25 -6.80 -6.16
CA LEU A 189 11.92 -7.95 -6.77
C LEU A 189 10.94 -8.82 -7.56
N GLY A 190 9.77 -9.11 -6.97
CA GLY A 190 8.71 -9.85 -7.67
C GLY A 190 8.27 -9.10 -8.93
N GLY A 191 8.01 -7.80 -8.82
CA GLY A 191 7.66 -6.95 -9.95
C GLY A 191 8.73 -6.88 -11.02
N PHE A 192 10.01 -6.77 -10.65
CA PHE A 192 11.13 -6.76 -11.59
C PHE A 192 11.19 -8.07 -12.39
N VAL A 193 11.18 -9.22 -11.70
CA VAL A 193 11.23 -10.53 -12.36
C VAL A 193 9.99 -10.73 -13.24
N GLY A 194 8.82 -10.34 -12.74
CA GLY A 194 7.58 -10.38 -13.50
C GLY A 194 7.62 -9.51 -14.77
N LEU A 195 8.10 -8.27 -14.67
CA LEU A 195 8.14 -7.35 -15.81
C LEU A 195 9.16 -7.76 -16.87
N VAL A 196 10.21 -8.49 -16.50
CA VAL A 196 11.17 -9.04 -17.46
C VAL A 196 10.63 -10.34 -18.06
N PHE A 197 10.21 -11.29 -17.22
CA PHE A 197 9.88 -12.64 -17.66
C PHE A 197 8.40 -12.80 -18.06
N VAL A 198 7.46 -12.43 -17.19
CA VAL A 198 6.03 -12.63 -17.42
C VAL A 198 5.52 -11.73 -18.55
N VAL A 199 5.99 -10.47 -18.64
CA VAL A 199 5.63 -9.60 -19.79
C VAL A 199 6.20 -10.13 -21.10
N TRP A 200 7.39 -10.73 -21.09
CA TRP A 200 7.92 -11.40 -22.27
C TRP A 200 7.02 -12.57 -22.69
N VAL A 201 6.53 -13.36 -21.74
CA VAL A 201 5.53 -14.42 -22.01
C VAL A 201 4.24 -13.82 -22.58
N GLN A 202 3.70 -12.76 -21.97
CA GLN A 202 2.47 -12.08 -22.44
C GLN A 202 2.56 -11.65 -23.90
N ASN A 203 3.71 -11.10 -24.31
CA ASN A 203 3.88 -10.51 -25.62
C ASN A 203 4.30 -11.52 -26.70
N ASN A 204 5.01 -12.60 -26.35
CA ASN A 204 5.57 -13.54 -27.33
C ASN A 204 4.86 -14.90 -27.35
N GLU A 205 4.47 -15.44 -26.19
CA GLU A 205 3.88 -16.78 -26.07
C GLU A 205 2.36 -16.73 -25.90
N GLY A 206 1.82 -15.63 -25.37
CA GLY A 206 0.38 -15.40 -25.24
C GLY A 206 -0.10 -15.12 -23.82
N TRP A 207 -1.32 -14.61 -23.73
CA TRP A 207 -1.96 -14.22 -22.46
C TRP A 207 -2.42 -15.42 -21.63
N ASP A 208 -2.82 -16.51 -22.26
CA ASP A 208 -3.25 -17.74 -21.60
C ASP A 208 -2.13 -18.35 -20.76
N LEU A 209 -0.94 -18.50 -21.34
CA LEU A 209 0.24 -18.99 -20.65
C LEU A 209 0.66 -18.04 -19.53
N SER A 210 0.60 -16.72 -19.75
CA SER A 210 0.92 -15.74 -18.71
C SER A 210 -0.01 -15.83 -17.50
N PHE A 211 -1.33 -15.94 -17.70
CA PHE A 211 -2.28 -16.04 -16.60
C PHE A 211 -2.17 -17.39 -15.88
N ALA A 212 -1.93 -18.48 -16.62
CA ALA A 212 -1.66 -19.79 -16.02
C ALA A 212 -0.38 -19.78 -15.17
N LEU A 213 0.68 -19.13 -15.66
CA LEU A 213 1.92 -18.96 -14.91
C LEU A 213 1.70 -18.15 -13.63
N ALA A 214 0.91 -17.08 -13.67
CA ALA A 214 0.54 -16.31 -12.48
C ALA A 214 -0.22 -17.17 -11.45
N ALA A 215 -1.16 -18.01 -11.90
CA ALA A 215 -1.86 -18.96 -11.03
C ALA A 215 -0.90 -19.98 -10.38
N ILE A 216 0.06 -20.51 -11.14
CA ILE A 216 1.07 -21.46 -10.63
C ILE A 216 1.97 -20.77 -9.59
N MET A 217 2.43 -19.55 -9.85
CA MET A 217 3.25 -18.79 -8.90
C MET A 217 2.50 -18.54 -7.59
N ALA A 218 1.23 -18.15 -7.64
CA ALA A 218 0.39 -18.00 -6.45
C ALA A 218 0.17 -19.33 -5.70
N LEU A 219 0.00 -20.44 -6.42
CA LEU A 219 -0.11 -21.78 -5.83
C LEU A 219 1.18 -22.19 -5.10
N VAL A 220 2.34 -21.97 -5.71
CA VAL A 220 3.64 -22.22 -5.09
C VAL A 220 3.83 -21.33 -3.87
N ALA A 221 3.46 -20.04 -3.96
CA ALA A 221 3.51 -19.11 -2.85
C ALA A 221 2.70 -19.61 -1.63
N MET A 222 1.48 -20.09 -1.88
CA MET A 222 0.62 -20.69 -0.85
C MET A 222 1.27 -21.93 -0.22
N ALA A 223 1.86 -22.81 -1.01
CA ALA A 223 2.56 -24.01 -0.51
C ALA A 223 3.76 -23.65 0.37
N VAL A 224 4.55 -22.63 0.00
CA VAL A 224 5.68 -22.15 0.80
C VAL A 224 5.19 -21.58 2.13
N VAL A 225 4.12 -20.78 2.12
CA VAL A 225 3.55 -20.21 3.36
C VAL A 225 3.04 -21.31 4.27
N LEU A 226 2.36 -22.32 3.73
CA LEU A 226 1.92 -23.51 4.47
C LEU A 226 3.09 -24.23 5.15
N ALA A 227 4.22 -24.39 4.45
CA ALA A 227 5.41 -25.01 5.02
C ALA A 227 6.00 -24.22 6.21
N GLY A 228 5.76 -22.90 6.27
CA GLY A 228 6.15 -22.02 7.37
C GLY A 228 5.32 -22.18 8.65
N LEU A 229 4.17 -22.88 8.60
CA LEU A 229 3.22 -23.01 9.72
C LEU A 229 3.85 -23.35 11.08
N PRO A 230 4.84 -24.27 11.19
CA PRO A 230 5.45 -24.61 12.48
C PRO A 230 6.29 -23.50 13.12
N PHE A 231 6.56 -22.41 12.40
CA PHE A 231 7.45 -21.32 12.82
C PHE A 231 6.72 -20.01 13.11
N TYR A 232 5.47 -19.85 12.68
CA TYR A 232 4.77 -18.57 12.86
C TYR A 232 4.32 -18.33 14.30
N ARG A 233 4.37 -17.05 14.70
CA ARG A 233 3.59 -16.49 15.79
C ARG A 233 2.26 -16.02 15.21
N HIS A 234 1.15 -16.43 15.80
CA HIS A 234 -0.19 -16.06 15.33
C HIS A 234 -0.90 -15.17 16.34
N GLN A 235 -1.35 -14.01 15.89
CA GLN A 235 -2.25 -13.15 16.64
C GLN A 235 -3.64 -13.80 16.70
N VAL A 236 -4.19 -13.93 17.91
CA VAL A 236 -5.57 -14.36 18.12
C VAL A 236 -6.50 -13.15 17.91
N PRO A 237 -7.52 -13.25 17.05
CA PRO A 237 -8.54 -12.19 16.90
C PRO A 237 -9.33 -11.97 18.19
N ALA A 238 -9.65 -10.72 18.50
CA ALA A 238 -10.43 -10.33 19.69
C ALA A 238 -11.79 -9.70 19.34
N GLY A 239 -12.46 -10.28 18.34
CA GLY A 239 -13.71 -9.75 17.80
C GLY A 239 -13.50 -8.49 16.97
N SER A 240 -14.60 -7.93 16.47
CA SER A 240 -14.59 -6.84 15.48
C SER A 240 -14.05 -5.52 16.04
N PRO A 241 -12.88 -5.02 15.56
CA PRO A 241 -12.37 -3.71 15.96
C PRO A 241 -13.29 -2.57 15.52
N LEU A 242 -13.92 -2.68 14.34
CA LEU A 242 -14.85 -1.66 13.84
C LEU A 242 -16.10 -1.54 14.73
N THR A 243 -16.61 -2.66 15.23
CA THR A 243 -17.74 -2.65 16.16
C THR A 243 -17.35 -2.00 17.47
N ARG A 244 -16.16 -2.29 18.01
CA ARG A 244 -15.63 -1.66 19.24
C ARG A 244 -15.48 -0.14 19.08
N ILE A 245 -14.94 0.32 17.95
CA ILE A 245 -14.82 1.74 17.64
C ILE A 245 -16.20 2.41 17.52
N LEU A 246 -17.15 1.79 16.82
CA LEU A 246 -18.50 2.33 16.67
C LEU A 246 -19.26 2.42 17.99
N GLN A 247 -19.07 1.43 18.88
CA GLN A 247 -19.61 1.44 20.24
C GLN A 247 -19.19 2.68 21.00
N VAL A 248 -17.90 3.04 20.94
CA VAL A 248 -17.36 4.23 21.60
C VAL A 248 -18.01 5.50 21.08
N PHE A 249 -18.13 5.66 19.76
CA PHE A 249 -18.79 6.84 19.18
C PHE A 249 -20.25 6.95 19.60
N VAL A 250 -20.99 5.83 19.58
CA VAL A 250 -22.40 5.80 19.98
C VAL A 250 -22.56 6.10 21.48
N ALA A 251 -21.76 5.47 22.33
CA ALA A 251 -21.77 5.67 23.78
C ALA A 251 -21.39 7.12 24.15
N ALA A 252 -20.31 7.65 23.57
CA ALA A 252 -19.88 9.03 23.78
C ALA A 252 -20.95 10.05 23.33
N PHE A 253 -21.61 9.80 22.20
CA PHE A 253 -22.68 10.68 21.71
C PHE A 253 -23.90 10.66 22.65
N ARG A 254 -24.31 9.49 23.14
CA ARG A 254 -25.40 9.36 24.11
C ARG A 254 -25.07 10.06 25.43
N LYS A 255 -23.82 9.97 25.86
CA LYS A 255 -23.30 10.54 27.11
C LYS A 255 -22.75 11.96 26.95
N ARG A 256 -23.05 12.66 25.85
CA ARG A 256 -22.52 14.01 25.58
C ARG A 256 -22.83 15.03 26.69
N ASN A 257 -23.94 14.85 27.41
CA ASN A 257 -24.38 15.72 28.50
C ASN A 257 -23.91 15.27 29.90
N VAL A 258 -23.24 14.11 30.01
CA VAL A 258 -22.72 13.61 31.30
C VAL A 258 -21.46 14.40 31.67
N THR A 259 -21.35 14.77 32.95
CA THR A 259 -20.16 15.41 33.53
C THR A 259 -19.04 14.38 33.70
N MET A 260 -17.83 14.74 33.30
CA MET A 260 -16.67 13.86 33.40
C MET A 260 -16.23 13.75 34.88
N PRO A 261 -16.01 12.55 35.43
CA PRO A 261 -15.49 12.40 36.79
C PRO A 261 -14.09 13.02 36.92
N GLU A 262 -13.76 13.58 38.09
CA GLU A 262 -12.43 14.17 38.36
C GLU A 262 -11.33 13.11 38.56
N SER A 263 -11.69 11.85 38.82
CA SER A 263 -10.74 10.76 39.02
C SER A 263 -10.84 9.69 37.93
N VAL A 264 -9.69 9.32 37.36
CA VAL A 264 -9.52 8.25 36.35
C VAL A 264 -9.93 6.88 36.91
N VAL A 265 -10.00 6.75 38.24
CA VAL A 265 -10.22 5.53 39.02
C VAL A 265 -11.68 5.04 38.96
N GLU A 266 -12.63 5.88 38.52
CA GLU A 266 -14.03 5.48 38.28
C GLU A 266 -14.30 5.01 36.83
N MET A 267 -13.30 5.03 35.94
CA MET A 267 -13.48 4.48 34.59
C MET A 267 -13.44 2.96 34.62
N HIS A 268 -14.45 2.36 34.01
CA HIS A 268 -14.74 0.94 34.09
C HIS A 268 -13.63 0.08 33.44
N GLU A 269 -12.66 -0.40 34.24
CA GLU A 269 -11.70 -1.44 33.85
C GLU A 269 -12.25 -2.83 34.20
N ILE A 270 -13.34 -3.26 33.54
CA ILE A 270 -13.60 -4.69 33.48
C ILE A 270 -12.69 -5.26 32.39
N SER A 271 -11.63 -5.95 32.83
CA SER A 271 -10.82 -6.82 31.99
C SER A 271 -11.69 -7.99 31.55
N ASP A 272 -12.45 -7.78 30.48
CA ASP A 272 -13.40 -8.75 29.94
C ASP A 272 -12.68 -9.85 29.14
N GLY A 273 -11.48 -10.29 29.57
CA GLY A 273 -10.69 -11.39 28.97
C GLY A 273 -10.41 -11.31 27.45
N THR A 274 -10.81 -10.22 26.80
CA THR A 274 -10.89 -10.04 25.34
C THR A 274 -9.95 -8.94 24.85
N SER A 275 -9.39 -8.11 25.74
CA SER A 275 -8.38 -7.11 25.40
C SER A 275 -7.04 -7.78 25.15
N ILE A 276 -6.61 -7.81 23.88
CA ILE A 276 -5.29 -8.29 23.44
C ILE A 276 -4.16 -7.42 24.01
N GLU A 277 -4.42 -6.13 24.18
CA GLU A 277 -3.46 -5.12 24.61
C GLU A 277 -4.18 -4.15 25.55
N LEU A 278 -3.59 -3.81 26.69
CA LEU A 278 -4.07 -2.73 27.55
C LEU A 278 -3.55 -1.38 27.03
N LEU A 279 -4.41 -0.37 27.00
CA LEU A 279 -4.09 0.98 26.56
C LEU A 279 -4.33 1.96 27.69
N ASP A 280 -3.29 2.72 28.04
CA ASP A 280 -3.39 3.78 29.05
C ASP A 280 -4.16 4.99 28.51
N SER A 281 -4.91 5.64 29.40
CA SER A 281 -5.70 6.82 29.06
C SER A 281 -4.83 7.99 28.59
N THR A 282 -5.23 8.63 27.49
CA THR A 282 -4.54 9.80 26.92
C THR A 282 -5.39 11.08 27.00
N PRO A 283 -4.77 12.27 27.17
CA PRO A 283 -5.51 13.52 27.39
C PRO A 283 -6.25 14.05 26.16
N GLY A 284 -5.99 13.51 24.96
CA GLY A 284 -6.62 13.93 23.71
C GLY A 284 -8.06 13.40 23.57
N PHE A 285 -8.90 14.15 22.84
CA PHE A 285 -10.29 13.76 22.54
C PHE A 285 -11.13 13.38 23.78
N LYS A 286 -11.05 14.17 24.87
CA LYS A 286 -11.74 13.91 26.16
C LYS A 286 -13.25 13.63 26.04
N PHE A 287 -13.90 14.09 24.98
CA PHE A 287 -15.32 13.79 24.76
C PHE A 287 -15.58 12.28 24.55
N LEU A 288 -14.61 11.51 24.06
CA LEU A 288 -14.72 10.06 23.91
C LEU A 288 -14.59 9.32 25.24
N ASP A 289 -13.90 9.90 26.23
CA ASP A 289 -13.78 9.31 27.58
C ASP A 289 -15.14 9.16 28.26
N LYS A 290 -16.14 9.97 27.85
CA LYS A 290 -17.52 9.83 28.31
C LYS A 290 -18.13 8.46 27.99
N ALA A 291 -17.63 7.74 26.98
CA ALA A 291 -18.07 6.39 26.67
C ALA A 291 -17.70 5.36 27.77
N ALA A 292 -16.66 5.64 28.57
CA ALA A 292 -16.18 4.75 29.63
C ALA A 292 -16.78 5.05 31.02
N VAL A 293 -17.60 6.10 31.14
CA VAL A 293 -18.28 6.46 32.39
C VAL A 293 -19.47 5.52 32.59
N ASP A 294 -19.55 4.85 33.74
CA ASP A 294 -20.75 4.11 34.13
C ASP A 294 -21.78 5.06 34.77
N ASP A 295 -22.89 5.27 34.08
CA ASP A 295 -24.03 6.11 34.50
C ASP A 295 -25.28 5.28 34.83
N GLY A 296 -25.13 3.96 34.92
CA GLY A 296 -26.24 3.03 35.14
C GLY A 296 -27.12 2.77 33.91
N ASP A 297 -26.81 3.32 32.73
CA ASP A 297 -27.51 2.98 31.49
C ASP A 297 -27.18 1.54 31.07
N ARG A 298 -28.20 0.68 31.04
CA ARG A 298 -28.08 -0.75 30.68
C ARG A 298 -28.42 -1.06 29.23
N ARG A 299 -28.63 -0.04 28.39
CA ARG A 299 -28.86 -0.24 26.95
C ARG A 299 -27.65 -0.86 26.27
N ARG A 300 -27.87 -1.55 25.15
CA ARG A 300 -26.76 -2.04 24.32
C ARG A 300 -25.90 -0.86 23.84
N TRP A 301 -24.58 -0.99 23.97
CA TRP A 301 -23.58 0.03 23.65
C TRP A 301 -23.73 1.31 24.49
N SER A 302 -23.94 1.14 25.80
CA SER A 302 -23.99 2.24 26.77
C SER A 302 -22.66 2.50 27.46
N VAL A 303 -21.86 1.46 27.74
CA VAL A 303 -20.56 1.56 28.42
C VAL A 303 -19.48 0.84 27.60
N CYS A 304 -18.32 1.46 27.48
CA CYS A 304 -17.13 0.92 26.81
C CYS A 304 -15.95 0.83 27.80
N THR A 305 -14.98 -0.02 27.52
CA THR A 305 -13.74 -0.06 28.32
C THR A 305 -12.78 1.06 27.92
N VAL A 306 -11.87 1.45 28.82
CA VAL A 306 -10.83 2.46 28.53
C VAL A 306 -10.01 2.06 27.30
N THR A 307 -9.66 0.77 27.15
CA THR A 307 -8.98 0.25 25.97
C THR A 307 -9.75 0.50 24.69
N GLN A 308 -11.08 0.26 24.67
CA GLN A 308 -11.89 0.53 23.48
C GLN A 308 -11.91 2.01 23.13
N VAL A 309 -12.00 2.88 24.14
CA VAL A 309 -11.95 4.34 23.95
C VAL A 309 -10.62 4.77 23.33
N GLU A 310 -9.51 4.26 23.86
CA GLU A 310 -8.18 4.59 23.35
C GLU A 310 -7.94 4.05 21.93
N GLU A 311 -8.47 2.87 21.59
CA GLU A 311 -8.48 2.37 20.21
C GLU A 311 -9.19 3.36 19.25
N ALA A 312 -10.35 3.89 19.64
CA ALA A 312 -11.07 4.89 18.83
C ALA A 312 -10.29 6.22 18.73
N LYS A 313 -9.66 6.66 19.83
CA LYS A 313 -8.79 7.85 19.82
C LYS A 313 -7.57 7.68 18.91
N ILE A 314 -6.97 6.50 18.83
CA ILE A 314 -5.85 6.21 17.93
C ILE A 314 -6.28 6.42 16.47
N ILE A 315 -7.45 5.91 16.06
CA ILE A 315 -7.99 6.12 14.70
C ILE A 315 -8.20 7.61 14.41
N LEU A 316 -8.80 8.36 15.34
CA LEU A 316 -8.99 9.81 15.17
C LEU A 316 -7.65 10.57 15.09
N ARG A 317 -6.64 10.17 15.85
CA ARG A 317 -5.28 10.76 15.78
C ARG A 317 -4.63 10.52 14.42
N MET A 318 -4.83 9.34 13.82
CA MET A 318 -4.25 8.99 12.52
C MET A 318 -5.00 9.62 11.34
N LEU A 319 -6.25 10.05 11.50
CA LEU A 319 -7.10 10.56 10.42
C LEU A 319 -6.51 11.79 9.67
N PRO A 320 -5.95 12.82 10.33
CA PRO A 320 -5.30 13.93 9.61
C PRO A 320 -4.10 13.47 8.77
N VAL A 321 -3.29 12.54 9.28
CA VAL A 321 -2.16 11.96 8.53
C VAL A 321 -2.67 11.16 7.33
N PHE A 322 -3.75 10.39 7.49
CA PHE A 322 -4.42 9.69 6.39
C PHE A 322 -4.88 10.65 5.30
N LEU A 323 -5.64 11.70 5.65
CA LEU A 323 -6.19 12.64 4.68
C LEU A 323 -5.10 13.42 3.93
N SER A 324 -4.09 13.92 4.64
CA SER A 324 -2.95 14.61 4.01
C SER A 324 -2.13 13.68 3.13
N SER A 325 -1.97 12.41 3.50
CA SER A 325 -1.28 11.41 2.68
C SER A 325 -2.06 11.03 1.42
N VAL A 326 -3.39 11.02 1.46
CA VAL A 326 -4.23 10.85 0.25
C VAL A 326 -3.94 11.96 -0.75
N LEU A 327 -3.82 13.20 -0.29
CA LEU A 327 -3.47 14.33 -1.15
C LEU A 327 -2.06 14.17 -1.72
N GLY A 328 -1.06 13.78 -0.92
CA GLY A 328 0.31 13.57 -1.41
C GLY A 328 0.49 12.38 -2.36
N TYR A 329 -0.40 11.38 -2.32
CA TYR A 329 -0.37 10.26 -3.27
C TYR A 329 -1.18 10.53 -4.55
N LEU A 330 -2.08 11.51 -4.55
CA LEU A 330 -3.00 11.78 -5.66
C LEU A 330 -2.27 12.03 -7.00
N PRO A 331 -1.19 12.82 -7.07
CA PRO A 331 -0.49 13.06 -8.33
C PRO A 331 0.23 11.84 -8.92
N ILE A 332 0.51 10.82 -8.11
CA ILE A 332 1.43 9.72 -8.49
C ILE A 332 0.84 8.82 -9.59
N PRO A 333 -0.39 8.28 -9.47
CA PRO A 333 -1.00 7.50 -10.55
C PRO A 333 -1.11 8.27 -11.87
N LEU A 334 -1.35 9.58 -11.79
CA LEU A 334 -1.44 10.48 -12.93
C LEU A 334 -0.07 10.62 -13.60
N LEU A 335 0.97 10.92 -12.83
CA LEU A 335 2.33 11.02 -13.34
C LEU A 335 2.76 9.72 -14.02
N LEU A 336 2.55 8.56 -13.39
CA LEU A 336 2.90 7.25 -13.97
C LEU A 336 2.18 7.00 -15.30
N SER A 337 0.87 7.24 -15.36
CA SER A 337 0.06 7.03 -16.56
C SER A 337 0.48 7.94 -17.71
N PHE A 338 0.63 9.23 -17.45
CA PHE A 338 1.04 10.19 -18.48
C PHE A 338 2.50 10.03 -18.88
N THR A 339 3.38 9.54 -18.00
CA THR A 339 4.78 9.26 -18.35
C THR A 339 4.89 8.13 -19.39
N VAL A 340 4.03 7.12 -19.33
CA VAL A 340 4.00 6.07 -20.37
C VAL A 340 3.60 6.67 -21.72
N GLN A 341 2.56 7.50 -21.73
CA GLN A 341 2.10 8.15 -22.96
C GLN A 341 3.17 9.12 -23.51
N GLN A 342 3.79 9.92 -22.63
CA GLN A 342 4.91 10.79 -22.94
C GLN A 342 6.09 10.00 -23.55
N GLY A 343 6.44 8.85 -22.97
CA GLY A 343 7.48 7.97 -23.48
C GLY A 343 7.18 7.39 -24.86
N GLY A 344 5.89 7.21 -25.20
CA GLY A 344 5.45 6.81 -26.54
C GLY A 344 5.71 7.86 -27.62
N ALA A 345 5.79 9.14 -27.26
CA ALA A 345 6.09 10.26 -28.16
C ALA A 345 7.58 10.64 -28.19
N MET A 346 8.45 9.85 -27.54
CA MET A 346 9.90 10.08 -27.45
C MET A 346 10.69 9.06 -28.26
N ASP A 347 11.97 9.33 -28.49
CA ASP A 347 12.87 8.35 -29.13
C ASP A 347 13.20 7.22 -28.15
N THR A 348 12.68 6.03 -28.47
CA THR A 348 12.79 4.82 -27.65
C THR A 348 13.97 3.92 -28.06
N ARG A 349 14.82 4.37 -28.98
CA ARG A 349 16.00 3.61 -29.42
C ARG A 349 17.03 3.47 -28.30
N LEU A 350 17.39 2.22 -27.99
CA LEU A 350 18.52 1.86 -27.15
C LEU A 350 19.47 0.97 -27.97
N GLY A 351 20.48 1.60 -28.59
CA GLY A 351 21.35 0.91 -29.54
C GLY A 351 20.56 0.44 -30.77
N GLY A 352 20.49 -0.88 -30.97
CA GLY A 352 19.79 -1.51 -32.11
C GLY A 352 18.33 -1.90 -31.84
N THR A 353 17.80 -1.69 -30.63
CA THR A 353 16.44 -2.12 -30.24
C THR A 353 15.60 -0.94 -29.75
N ASN A 354 14.27 -1.05 -29.86
CA ASN A 354 13.33 -0.06 -29.32
C ASN A 354 12.79 -0.56 -27.98
N VAL A 355 12.84 0.30 -26.96
CA VAL A 355 12.33 0.01 -25.62
C VAL A 355 10.83 0.35 -25.57
N PRO A 356 9.92 -0.61 -25.32
CA PRO A 356 8.48 -0.30 -25.22
C PRO A 356 8.21 0.68 -24.06
N PRO A 357 7.36 1.71 -24.23
CA PRO A 357 7.09 2.69 -23.17
C PRO A 357 6.61 2.09 -21.84
N ALA A 358 5.85 0.99 -21.88
CA ALA A 358 5.43 0.29 -20.67
C ALA A 358 6.59 -0.33 -19.86
N SER A 359 7.69 -0.72 -20.53
CA SER A 359 8.88 -1.28 -19.87
C SER A 359 9.70 -0.21 -19.13
N LEU A 360 9.38 1.08 -19.30
CA LEU A 360 10.02 2.17 -18.56
C LEU A 360 9.81 2.05 -17.04
N PHE A 361 8.75 1.38 -16.58
CA PHE A 361 8.52 1.11 -15.15
C PHE A 361 9.55 0.16 -14.53
N ILE A 362 10.37 -0.54 -15.33
CA ILE A 362 11.52 -1.29 -14.80
C ILE A 362 12.53 -0.33 -14.16
N VAL A 363 12.71 0.87 -14.71
CA VAL A 363 13.68 1.87 -14.23
C VAL A 363 13.42 2.27 -12.77
N PRO A 364 12.22 2.76 -12.38
CA PRO A 364 11.95 3.08 -10.98
C PRO A 364 12.03 1.85 -10.07
N ILE A 365 11.62 0.65 -10.53
CA ILE A 365 11.71 -0.58 -9.72
C ILE A 365 13.17 -0.95 -9.41
N VAL A 366 14.07 -0.83 -10.39
CA VAL A 366 15.51 -1.05 -10.17
C VAL A 366 16.05 -0.04 -9.16
N PHE A 367 15.70 1.25 -9.29
CA PHE A 367 16.10 2.25 -8.30
C PHE A 367 15.55 1.94 -6.91
N GLN A 368 14.29 1.53 -6.79
CA GLN A 368 13.71 1.13 -5.49
C GLN A 368 14.51 0.02 -4.84
N MET A 369 14.84 -1.05 -5.58
CA MET A 369 15.63 -2.17 -5.05
C MET A 369 17.01 -1.70 -4.56
N LEU A 370 17.70 -0.88 -5.35
CA LEU A 370 19.02 -0.34 -4.99
C LEU A 370 18.94 0.58 -3.77
N ILE A 371 17.98 1.49 -3.74
CA ILE A 371 17.76 2.45 -2.65
C ILE A 371 17.37 1.69 -1.37
N LEU A 372 16.53 0.66 -1.43
CA LEU A 372 16.15 -0.13 -0.25
C LEU A 372 17.35 -0.84 0.38
N VAL A 373 18.20 -1.46 -0.44
CA VAL A 373 19.43 -2.10 0.06
C VAL A 373 20.37 -1.07 0.66
N ALA A 374 20.59 0.06 -0.02
CA ALA A 374 21.42 1.15 0.49
C ALA A 374 20.84 1.75 1.78
N TYR A 375 19.51 1.90 1.85
CA TYR A 375 18.81 2.46 3.00
C TYR A 375 18.95 1.55 4.22
N ASP A 376 18.61 0.27 4.10
CA ASP A 376 18.67 -0.71 5.20
C ASP A 376 20.11 -0.94 5.69
N ARG A 377 21.10 -0.98 4.77
CA ARG A 377 22.48 -1.39 5.09
C ARG A 377 23.44 -0.26 5.39
N ALA A 378 23.24 0.92 4.82
CA ALA A 378 24.14 2.06 5.03
C ALA A 378 23.44 3.20 5.79
N VAL A 379 22.27 3.63 5.32
CA VAL A 379 21.60 4.84 5.85
C VAL A 379 21.03 4.59 7.24
N VAL A 380 20.30 3.49 7.47
CA VAL A 380 19.68 3.17 8.77
C VAL A 380 20.74 3.02 9.87
N PRO A 381 21.84 2.26 9.70
CA PRO A 381 22.87 2.19 10.73
C PRO A 381 23.55 3.52 11.01
N TRP A 382 23.76 4.36 9.99
CA TRP A 382 24.33 5.69 10.16
C TRP A 382 23.37 6.64 10.89
N LEU A 383 22.12 6.75 10.42
CA LEU A 383 21.08 7.58 11.04
C LEU A 383 20.81 7.14 12.47
N ARG A 384 20.76 5.84 12.75
CA ARG A 384 20.55 5.31 14.11
C ARG A 384 21.61 5.80 15.08
N ARG A 385 22.88 5.86 14.67
CA ARG A 385 23.97 6.42 15.50
C ARG A 385 23.79 7.92 15.72
N ALA A 386 23.26 8.63 14.73
CA ALA A 386 23.08 10.09 14.80
C ALA A 386 21.85 10.52 15.61
N THR A 387 20.75 9.75 15.54
CA THR A 387 19.44 10.19 16.07
C THR A 387 18.94 9.38 17.27
N GLY A 388 19.45 8.15 17.47
CA GLY A 388 18.97 7.23 18.52
C GLY A 388 17.64 6.53 18.21
N TYR A 389 17.01 6.77 17.05
CA TYR A 389 15.80 6.05 16.64
C TYR A 389 16.15 4.65 16.11
N ALA A 390 15.36 3.63 16.47
CA ALA A 390 15.60 2.26 16.02
C ALA A 390 15.62 2.14 14.47
N GLY A 391 14.78 2.93 13.78
CA GLY A 391 14.69 3.01 12.32
C GLY A 391 15.59 4.08 11.69
N GLY A 392 16.42 4.76 12.48
CA GLY A 392 17.25 5.89 12.06
C GLY A 392 16.51 7.23 12.03
N ILE A 393 15.26 7.27 11.56
CA ILE A 393 14.37 8.45 11.65
C ILE A 393 12.96 7.98 12.00
N THR A 394 12.09 8.91 12.37
CA THR A 394 10.68 8.59 12.61
C THR A 394 9.96 8.23 11.30
N HIS A 395 8.89 7.43 11.38
CA HIS A 395 8.13 7.03 10.20
C HIS A 395 7.57 8.25 9.44
N LEU A 396 7.11 9.29 10.15
CA LEU A 396 6.55 10.49 9.53
C LEU A 396 7.62 11.37 8.88
N GLN A 397 8.82 11.48 9.46
CA GLN A 397 9.95 12.13 8.78
C GLN A 397 10.31 11.42 7.49
N ARG A 398 10.33 10.07 7.50
CA ARG A 398 10.59 9.26 6.32
C ARG A 398 9.56 9.55 5.22
N VAL A 399 8.27 9.61 5.56
CA VAL A 399 7.21 9.95 4.59
C VAL A 399 7.35 11.38 4.06
N GLY A 400 7.72 12.35 4.90
CA GLY A 400 7.99 13.71 4.47
C GLY A 400 9.08 13.82 3.40
N VAL A 401 10.16 13.03 3.52
CA VAL A 401 11.20 12.93 2.46
C VAL A 401 10.60 12.42 1.15
N GLY A 402 9.67 11.47 1.23
CA GLY A 402 9.00 10.92 0.06
C GLY A 402 8.14 11.95 -0.67
N PHE A 403 7.31 12.71 0.06
CA PHE A 403 6.48 13.75 -0.54
C PHE A 403 7.29 14.96 -1.06
N ALA A 404 8.43 15.27 -0.44
CA ALA A 404 9.36 16.24 -1.01
C ALA A 404 9.96 15.73 -2.34
N SER A 405 10.27 14.43 -2.41
CA SER A 405 10.81 13.78 -3.61
C SER A 405 9.79 13.71 -4.76
N SER A 406 8.51 13.44 -4.48
CA SER A 406 7.44 13.49 -5.50
C SER A 406 7.23 14.90 -6.04
N ALA A 407 7.24 15.93 -5.19
CA ALA A 407 7.15 17.32 -5.65
C ALA A 407 8.30 17.67 -6.62
N ALA A 408 9.53 17.27 -6.29
CA ALA A 408 10.68 17.43 -7.16
C ALA A 408 10.55 16.62 -8.46
N SER A 409 10.01 15.40 -8.40
CA SER A 409 9.76 14.54 -9.57
C SER A 409 8.77 15.18 -10.54
N LEU A 410 7.65 15.73 -10.03
CA LEU A 410 6.64 16.41 -10.83
C LEU A 410 7.18 17.68 -11.47
N ALA A 411 7.96 18.48 -10.74
CA ALA A 411 8.60 19.67 -11.29
C ALA A 411 9.57 19.31 -12.42
N LEU A 412 10.34 18.22 -12.25
CA LEU A 412 11.24 17.73 -13.29
C LEU A 412 10.45 17.20 -14.51
N ALA A 413 9.39 16.44 -14.30
CA ALA A 413 8.52 15.96 -15.37
C ALA A 413 7.91 17.11 -16.16
N ALA A 414 7.46 18.17 -15.48
CA ALA A 414 6.97 19.39 -16.10
C ALA A 414 8.04 20.08 -16.96
N ALA A 415 9.27 20.18 -16.45
CA ALA A 415 10.39 20.79 -17.19
C ALA A 415 10.79 19.96 -18.42
N VAL A 416 10.86 18.62 -18.28
CA VAL A 416 11.16 17.70 -19.39
C VAL A 416 10.08 17.78 -20.46
N GLU A 417 8.81 17.81 -20.06
CA GLU A 417 7.70 17.91 -21.02
C GLU A 417 7.66 19.27 -21.73
N SER A 418 7.89 20.36 -20.99
CA SER A 418 8.02 21.71 -21.56
C SER A 418 9.11 21.74 -22.66
N ARG A 419 10.24 21.06 -22.41
CA ARG A 419 11.34 20.94 -23.37
C ARG A 419 10.99 20.05 -24.57
N ARG A 420 10.39 18.88 -24.33
CA ARG A 420 9.96 17.94 -25.38
C ARG A 420 9.00 18.62 -26.35
N ARG A 421 7.98 19.28 -25.81
CA ARG A 421 6.99 20.01 -26.57
C ARG A 421 7.59 21.18 -27.36
N GLY A 422 8.44 22.00 -26.73
CA GLY A 422 9.10 23.11 -27.42
C GLY A 422 9.93 22.65 -28.63
N ARG A 423 10.54 21.47 -28.55
CA ARG A 423 11.23 20.84 -29.68
C ARG A 423 10.29 20.30 -30.74
N ALA A 424 9.18 19.67 -30.35
CA ALA A 424 8.17 19.17 -31.28
C ALA A 424 7.55 20.31 -32.09
N SER A 425 7.21 21.43 -31.44
CA SER A 425 6.70 22.64 -32.12
C SER A 425 7.72 23.27 -33.07
N ALA A 426 9.01 23.06 -32.83
CA ALA A 426 10.10 23.50 -33.71
C ALA A 426 10.49 22.43 -34.75
N SER A 427 9.72 21.33 -34.87
CA SER A 427 10.01 20.18 -35.76
C SER A 427 11.42 19.59 -35.58
N ALA A 428 11.98 19.69 -34.38
CA ALA A 428 13.30 19.14 -34.06
C ALA A 428 13.21 17.62 -33.82
N PRO A 429 14.33 16.87 -33.94
CA PRO A 429 14.35 15.44 -33.66
C PRO A 429 13.84 15.10 -32.25
N PRO A 430 13.11 13.97 -32.10
CA PRO A 430 12.53 13.56 -30.83
C PRO A 430 13.59 13.40 -29.74
N MET A 431 13.21 13.73 -28.51
CA MET A 431 14.10 13.57 -27.36
C MET A 431 14.20 12.09 -26.98
N SER A 432 15.38 11.65 -26.54
CA SER A 432 15.55 10.31 -26.00
C SER A 432 14.70 10.09 -24.76
N VAL A 433 14.06 8.92 -24.67
CA VAL A 433 13.21 8.53 -23.53
C VAL A 433 13.94 8.50 -22.18
N PHE A 434 15.28 8.39 -22.17
CA PHE A 434 16.10 8.42 -20.94
C PHE A 434 16.10 9.78 -20.22
N TRP A 435 15.58 10.84 -20.84
CA TRP A 435 15.30 12.10 -20.12
C TRP A 435 14.25 11.93 -19.01
N LEU A 436 13.47 10.84 -19.01
CA LEU A 436 12.52 10.48 -17.95
C LEU A 436 13.21 9.74 -16.78
N THR A 437 14.49 9.36 -16.89
CA THR A 437 15.19 8.62 -15.82
C THR A 437 15.27 9.39 -14.50
N PRO A 438 15.56 10.70 -14.44
CA PRO A 438 15.72 11.36 -13.14
C PRO A 438 14.37 11.57 -12.41
N GLN A 439 13.25 11.72 -13.11
CA GLN A 439 11.91 11.71 -12.47
C GLN A 439 11.57 10.31 -11.94
N PHE A 440 11.97 9.24 -12.64
CA PHE A 440 11.82 7.86 -12.14
C PHE A 440 12.70 7.58 -10.92
N PHE A 441 13.93 8.11 -10.87
CA PHE A 441 14.77 8.01 -9.68
C PHE A 441 14.10 8.66 -8.46
N LEU A 442 13.56 9.88 -8.62
CA LEU A 442 12.86 10.58 -7.55
C LEU A 442 11.56 9.87 -7.14
N LEU A 443 10.85 9.24 -8.08
CA LEU A 443 9.72 8.37 -7.77
C LEU A 443 10.16 7.12 -6.99
N GLY A 444 11.32 6.55 -7.33
CA GLY A 444 11.91 5.46 -6.56
C GLY A 444 12.24 5.86 -5.12
N VAL A 445 12.83 7.04 -4.92
CA VAL A 445 13.07 7.60 -3.58
C VAL A 445 11.75 7.81 -2.83
N MET A 446 10.74 8.38 -3.50
CA MET A 446 9.42 8.59 -2.93
C MET A 446 8.83 7.27 -2.45
N ASP A 447 8.74 6.27 -3.32
CA ASP A 447 8.11 5.01 -2.97
C ASP A 447 8.85 4.32 -1.81
N VAL A 448 10.19 4.23 -1.84
CA VAL A 448 10.97 3.61 -0.74
C VAL A 448 10.79 4.32 0.60
N THR A 449 10.50 5.63 0.59
CA THR A 449 10.38 6.42 1.81
C THR A 449 8.94 6.53 2.29
N SER A 450 8.00 6.97 1.45
CA SER A 450 6.60 7.15 1.82
C SER A 450 5.79 5.86 1.86
N PHE A 451 6.01 4.91 0.93
CA PHE A 451 5.27 3.63 0.95
C PHE A 451 5.58 2.87 2.22
N VAL A 452 6.88 2.64 2.47
CA VAL A 452 7.34 1.90 3.64
C VAL A 452 7.01 2.68 4.90
N GLY A 453 7.23 3.99 4.90
CA GLY A 453 6.96 4.86 6.04
C GLY A 453 5.49 4.87 6.47
N LEU A 454 4.54 4.99 5.53
CA LEU A 454 3.11 4.97 5.84
C LEU A 454 2.63 3.57 6.24
N LEU A 455 3.04 2.52 5.52
CA LEU A 455 2.67 1.15 5.85
C LEU A 455 3.13 0.79 7.26
N GLU A 456 4.39 1.08 7.58
CA GLU A 456 4.98 0.85 8.90
C GLU A 456 4.33 1.72 9.98
N PHE A 457 4.03 2.99 9.67
CA PHE A 457 3.35 3.92 10.58
C PHE A 457 1.96 3.40 10.97
N PHE A 458 1.07 3.14 10.00
CA PHE A 458 -0.29 2.71 10.32
C PHE A 458 -0.32 1.32 10.95
N TYR A 459 0.58 0.42 10.53
CA TYR A 459 0.74 -0.87 11.20
C TYR A 459 1.22 -0.69 12.65
N SER A 460 2.22 0.15 12.91
CA SER A 460 2.81 0.28 14.25
C SER A 460 1.89 1.01 15.23
N GLU A 461 1.19 2.04 14.78
CA GLU A 461 0.29 2.84 15.60
C GLU A 461 -1.03 2.12 15.92
N ALA A 462 -1.53 1.27 15.00
CA ALA A 462 -2.71 0.43 15.23
C ALA A 462 -2.56 -0.43 16.50
N SER A 463 -3.65 -0.65 17.26
CA SER A 463 -3.62 -1.58 18.39
C SER A 463 -3.36 -3.02 17.91
N ALA A 464 -2.87 -3.89 18.81
CA ALA A 464 -2.54 -5.28 18.46
C ALA A 464 -3.70 -6.04 17.77
N GLY A 465 -4.95 -5.74 18.15
CA GLY A 465 -6.16 -6.34 17.58
C GLY A 465 -6.63 -5.75 16.25
N MET A 466 -5.96 -4.73 15.69
CA MET A 466 -6.35 -4.08 14.42
C MET A 466 -5.16 -3.83 13.48
N LYS A 467 -4.08 -4.60 13.61
CA LYS A 467 -2.86 -4.39 12.81
C LYS A 467 -3.06 -4.62 11.31
N SER A 468 -3.90 -5.58 10.91
CA SER A 468 -4.21 -5.77 9.49
C SER A 468 -5.02 -4.59 8.96
N ILE A 469 -5.98 -4.08 9.74
CA ILE A 469 -6.74 -2.87 9.40
C ILE A 469 -5.80 -1.68 9.27
N GLY A 470 -4.86 -1.51 10.20
CA GLY A 470 -3.79 -0.50 10.12
C GLY A 470 -3.02 -0.58 8.79
N GLY A 471 -2.52 -1.77 8.42
CA GLY A 471 -1.87 -1.98 7.12
C GLY A 471 -2.79 -1.70 5.92
N ALA A 472 -4.07 -2.04 6.01
CA ALA A 472 -5.05 -1.77 4.96
C ALA A 472 -5.33 -0.28 4.76
N VAL A 473 -5.28 0.54 5.82
CA VAL A 473 -5.45 2.00 5.70
C VAL A 473 -4.48 2.58 4.68
N PHE A 474 -3.24 2.11 4.65
CA PHE A 474 -2.26 2.54 3.64
C PHE A 474 -2.72 2.20 2.20
N PHE A 475 -3.20 0.98 1.95
CA PHE A 475 -3.69 0.64 0.62
C PHE A 475 -4.97 1.41 0.25
N CYS A 476 -5.81 1.75 1.24
CA CYS A 476 -6.93 2.66 1.02
C CYS A 476 -6.46 4.06 0.60
N ILE A 477 -5.34 4.57 1.11
CA ILE A 477 -4.75 5.84 0.65
C ILE A 477 -4.49 5.78 -0.86
N LEU A 478 -3.81 4.73 -1.32
CA LEU A 478 -3.48 4.54 -2.75
C LEU A 478 -4.74 4.44 -3.61
N GLY A 479 -5.73 3.67 -3.16
CA GLY A 479 -7.00 3.49 -3.88
C GLY A 479 -7.79 4.80 -4.00
N VAL A 480 -7.97 5.52 -2.89
CA VAL A 480 -8.68 6.81 -2.87
C VAL A 480 -7.93 7.86 -3.68
N ALA A 481 -6.60 7.92 -3.58
CA ALA A 481 -5.76 8.82 -4.36
C ALA A 481 -5.93 8.58 -5.88
N SER A 482 -5.97 7.31 -6.32
CA SER A 482 -6.22 6.96 -7.72
C SER A 482 -7.59 7.43 -8.22
N TRP A 483 -8.66 7.21 -7.44
CA TRP A 483 -10.00 7.68 -7.81
C TRP A 483 -10.11 9.21 -7.83
N LEU A 484 -9.51 9.90 -6.86
CA LEU A 484 -9.46 11.36 -6.84
C LEU A 484 -8.63 11.91 -8.01
N GLY A 485 -7.61 11.20 -8.46
CA GLY A 485 -6.86 11.55 -9.67
C GLY A 485 -7.76 11.60 -10.92
N SER A 486 -8.66 10.63 -11.09
CA SER A 486 -9.65 10.64 -12.17
C SER A 486 -10.60 11.84 -12.08
N VAL A 487 -11.04 12.19 -10.86
CA VAL A 487 -11.85 13.38 -10.62
C VAL A 487 -11.07 14.66 -10.94
N LEU A 488 -9.77 14.72 -10.60
CA LEU A 488 -8.91 15.85 -10.90
C LEU A 488 -8.77 16.07 -12.42
N ILE A 489 -8.56 15.00 -13.21
CA ILE A 489 -8.54 15.10 -14.68
C ILE A 489 -9.85 15.72 -15.18
N GLN A 490 -11.01 15.19 -14.74
CA GLN A 490 -12.32 15.71 -15.16
C GLN A 490 -12.52 17.18 -14.77
N ALA A 491 -12.09 17.56 -13.57
CA ALA A 491 -12.18 18.94 -13.09
C ALA A 491 -11.30 19.87 -13.93
N VAL A 492 -10.06 19.47 -14.23
CA VAL A 492 -9.15 20.25 -15.07
C VAL A 492 -9.69 20.39 -16.49
N ASN A 493 -10.15 19.30 -17.12
CA ASN A 493 -10.72 19.37 -18.47
C ASN A 493 -11.94 20.29 -18.52
N ARG A 494 -12.85 20.19 -17.55
CA ARG A 494 -14.01 21.12 -17.45
C ARG A 494 -13.59 22.57 -17.23
N ALA A 495 -12.59 22.83 -16.38
CA ALA A 495 -12.12 24.18 -16.08
C ALA A 495 -11.33 24.82 -17.24
N THR A 496 -10.70 24.00 -18.08
CA THR A 496 -9.82 24.44 -19.16
C THR A 496 -10.47 24.39 -20.54
N ALA A 497 -11.62 23.72 -20.66
CA ALA A 497 -12.45 23.74 -21.86
C ALA A 497 -12.87 25.18 -22.19
N ARG A 498 -12.34 25.71 -23.29
CA ARG A 498 -12.68 27.07 -23.75
C ARG A 498 -14.11 27.10 -24.29
N ARG A 499 -14.89 28.07 -23.82
CA ARG A 499 -16.23 28.40 -24.35
C ARG A 499 -16.04 29.38 -25.52
N GLY A 500 -15.76 28.89 -26.73
CA GLY A 500 -15.69 29.74 -27.93
C GLY A 500 -14.98 29.13 -29.15
N ASP A 501 -15.78 28.93 -30.21
CA ASP A 501 -15.54 28.67 -31.64
C ASP A 501 -14.32 27.81 -32.08
N GLY A 502 -14.58 26.54 -32.43
CA GLY A 502 -13.60 25.61 -33.00
C GLY A 502 -13.39 24.26 -32.29
N GLY A 503 -14.31 23.84 -31.41
CA GLY A 503 -14.21 22.57 -30.66
C GLY A 503 -13.50 22.76 -29.32
N GLY A 504 -14.26 22.95 -28.25
CA GLY A 504 -13.73 23.23 -26.91
C GLY A 504 -13.06 22.00 -26.27
N HIS A 505 -11.76 21.80 -26.53
CA HIS A 505 -10.96 20.76 -25.89
C HIS A 505 -10.28 21.33 -24.63
N GLY A 506 -10.44 20.66 -23.47
CA GLY A 506 -9.64 20.90 -22.26
C GLY A 506 -8.17 20.51 -22.43
N TRP A 507 -7.32 20.80 -21.44
CA TRP A 507 -5.87 20.55 -21.51
C TRP A 507 -5.50 19.10 -21.85
N LEU A 508 -6.38 18.13 -21.54
CA LEU A 508 -6.18 16.70 -21.79
C LEU A 508 -7.27 16.08 -22.71
N ASP A 509 -8.11 16.86 -23.39
CA ASP A 509 -9.24 16.34 -24.21
C ASP A 509 -8.87 16.03 -25.68
N GLY A 510 -7.65 15.50 -25.94
CA GLY A 510 -7.19 15.18 -27.29
C GLY A 510 -6.64 13.76 -27.42
N ALA A 511 -6.79 13.14 -28.59
CA ALA A 511 -6.15 11.86 -28.93
C ALA A 511 -4.64 12.01 -29.19
N ASP A 512 -4.19 13.24 -29.45
CA ASP A 512 -2.80 13.59 -29.70
C ASP A 512 -2.19 14.30 -28.49
N LEU A 513 -1.10 13.73 -27.98
CA LEU A 513 -0.38 14.24 -26.82
C LEU A 513 0.32 15.56 -27.13
N ASP A 514 0.71 15.80 -28.39
CA ASP A 514 1.36 17.03 -28.82
C ASP A 514 0.39 18.22 -28.94
N ALA A 515 -0.90 17.92 -29.14
CA ALA A 515 -1.98 18.90 -29.04
C ALA A 515 -2.39 19.19 -27.59
N SER A 516 -2.10 18.26 -26.66
CA SER A 516 -2.41 18.40 -25.23
C SER A 516 -1.47 19.39 -24.51
N HIS A 517 -1.91 19.93 -23.38
CA HIS A 517 -1.11 20.80 -22.50
C HIS A 517 -0.57 20.04 -21.28
N LEU A 518 0.06 18.89 -21.52
CA LEU A 518 0.60 18.01 -20.46
C LEU A 518 1.65 18.72 -19.59
N ASP A 519 2.46 19.61 -20.17
CA ASP A 519 3.43 20.45 -19.46
C ASP A 519 2.75 21.32 -18.37
N ARG A 520 1.62 21.95 -18.71
CA ARG A 520 0.84 22.76 -17.77
C ARG A 520 0.17 21.90 -16.71
N PHE A 521 -0.29 20.71 -17.08
CA PHE A 521 -0.87 19.76 -16.15
C PHE A 521 0.16 19.26 -15.13
N TYR A 522 1.38 18.93 -15.55
CA TYR A 522 2.47 18.56 -14.64
C TYR A 522 2.86 19.71 -13.69
N TRP A 523 2.90 20.96 -14.17
CA TRP A 523 3.10 22.12 -13.28
C TRP A 523 1.97 22.28 -12.25
N LEU A 524 0.72 22.07 -12.66
CA LEU A 524 -0.42 22.07 -11.75
C LEU A 524 -0.27 20.98 -10.68
N LEU A 525 0.09 19.75 -11.09
CA LEU A 525 0.36 18.65 -10.16
C LEU A 525 1.53 18.95 -9.22
N ALA A 526 2.60 19.58 -9.70
CA ALA A 526 3.74 19.96 -8.87
C ALA A 526 3.36 20.98 -7.78
N VAL A 527 2.55 21.99 -8.13
CA VAL A 527 2.03 22.97 -7.16
C VAL A 527 1.07 22.30 -6.17
N PHE A 528 0.18 21.43 -6.66
CA PHE A 528 -0.73 20.66 -5.82
C PHE A 528 0.04 19.80 -4.81
N GLU A 529 1.06 19.09 -5.27
CA GLU A 529 1.91 18.23 -4.43
C GLU A 529 2.67 19.04 -3.38
N LEU A 530 3.17 20.23 -3.75
CA LEU A 530 3.82 21.12 -2.81
C LEU A 530 2.87 21.56 -1.68
N VAL A 531 1.62 21.90 -2.02
CA VAL A 531 0.59 22.23 -1.01
C VAL A 531 0.26 21.01 -0.15
N ALA A 532 0.08 19.84 -0.76
CA ALA A 532 -0.18 18.59 -0.06
C ALA A 532 0.96 18.24 0.91
N PHE A 533 2.22 18.46 0.50
CA PHE A 533 3.40 18.28 1.33
C PHE A 533 3.39 19.17 2.57
N PHE A 534 3.09 20.47 2.45
CA PHE A 534 3.00 21.36 3.61
C PHE A 534 1.84 21.01 4.54
N LEU A 535 0.68 20.61 3.99
CA LEU A 535 -0.43 20.09 4.79
C LEU A 535 -0.03 18.83 5.55
N TYR A 536 0.69 17.92 4.89
CA TYR A 536 1.24 16.73 5.53
C TYR A 536 2.21 17.09 6.65
N LEU A 537 3.14 18.02 6.44
CA LEU A 537 4.08 18.47 7.48
C LEU A 537 3.35 19.03 8.70
N TYR A 538 2.31 19.83 8.49
CA TYR A 538 1.48 20.35 9.58
C TYR A 538 0.80 19.22 10.37
N CYS A 539 0.19 18.26 9.67
CA CYS A 539 -0.43 17.10 10.31
C CYS A 539 0.58 16.21 11.05
N ALA A 540 1.75 15.97 10.44
CA ALA A 540 2.82 15.16 11.02
C ALA A 540 3.45 15.82 12.25
N TRP A 541 3.64 17.14 12.22
CA TRP A 541 4.16 17.90 13.36
C TRP A 541 3.18 17.90 14.55
N SER A 542 1.88 17.93 14.25
CA SER A 542 0.83 17.87 15.26
C SER A 542 0.57 16.46 15.81
N TYR A 543 1.12 15.42 15.16
CA TYR A 543 0.88 14.03 15.52
C TYR A 543 1.74 13.60 16.72
N THR A 544 1.11 12.95 17.71
CA THR A 544 1.81 12.37 18.86
C THR A 544 1.81 10.85 18.75
N TYR A 545 3.01 10.26 18.68
CA TYR A 545 3.22 8.81 18.61
C TYR A 545 2.70 8.08 19.84
N ARG A 546 2.18 6.86 19.62
CA ARG A 546 1.70 5.99 20.70
C ARG A 546 2.82 5.44 21.58
N ARG A 547 3.94 5.04 20.96
CA ARG A 547 5.15 4.56 21.65
C ARG A 547 6.32 5.43 21.24
N ASP A 548 7.24 5.73 22.17
CA ASP A 548 8.45 6.46 21.81
C ASP A 548 9.30 5.59 20.87
N PRO A 549 9.56 6.03 19.62
CA PRO A 549 10.35 5.25 18.66
C PRO A 549 11.86 5.27 18.96
N ARG A 550 12.31 6.01 19.99
CA ARG A 550 13.70 6.00 20.45
C ARG A 550 14.04 4.68 21.12
N MET A 551 15.23 4.18 20.85
CA MET A 551 15.76 3.07 21.63
C MET A 551 15.92 3.59 23.07
N GLN A 552 15.18 3.02 24.03
CA GLN A 552 15.51 3.22 25.43
C GLN A 552 16.96 2.78 25.59
N ALA A 553 17.85 3.70 25.96
CA ALA A 553 19.17 3.32 26.42
C ALA A 553 18.91 2.33 27.56
N ALA A 554 19.46 1.12 27.44
CA ALA A 554 19.59 0.27 28.61
C ALA A 554 20.32 1.14 29.65
N MET A 555 19.59 1.68 30.62
CA MET A 555 20.21 2.40 31.72
C MET A 555 21.22 1.44 32.33
N GLU A 556 22.40 1.98 32.59
CA GLU A 556 23.57 1.33 33.17
C GLU A 556 23.30 0.80 34.60
N ASP A 557 22.30 -0.05 34.82
CA ASP A 557 22.09 -0.70 36.11
C ASP A 557 23.05 -1.88 36.33
N ASP A 558 23.80 -2.29 35.30
CA ASP A 558 24.83 -3.32 35.42
C ASP A 558 26.18 -2.79 35.94
N LYS A 559 26.31 -1.46 36.16
CA LYS A 559 27.51 -0.87 36.80
C LYS A 559 27.36 -0.62 38.30
N VAL A 560 26.15 -0.54 38.84
CA VAL A 560 25.96 -0.33 40.28
C VAL A 560 26.13 -1.65 41.06
N THR A 561 25.80 -2.79 40.47
CA THR A 561 25.87 -4.10 41.15
C THR A 561 27.28 -4.72 41.17
N THR A 562 28.19 -4.32 40.27
CA THR A 562 29.59 -4.79 40.29
C THR A 562 30.48 -4.01 41.25
N THR A 563 30.07 -2.79 41.64
CA THR A 563 30.90 -1.92 42.50
C THR A 563 30.65 -2.19 43.99
N THR A 564 29.47 -2.67 44.39
CA THR A 564 29.18 -3.10 45.77
C THR A 564 29.70 -4.50 46.11
N LYS A 565 29.95 -5.38 45.12
CA LYS A 565 30.57 -6.70 45.37
C LYS A 565 32.10 -6.69 45.42
N LYS A 566 32.78 -5.59 45.05
CA LYS A 566 34.24 -5.45 45.16
C LYS A 566 34.71 -4.67 46.40
N ALA A 567 33.79 -4.21 47.26
CA ALA A 567 34.10 -3.55 48.52
C ALA A 567 33.87 -4.44 49.76
N ALA A 568 33.64 -5.74 49.55
CA ALA A 568 33.48 -6.74 50.60
C ALA A 568 34.25 -8.02 50.26
N VAL A 569 35.57 -7.90 50.13
CA VAL A 569 36.57 -8.97 50.34
C VAL A 569 37.80 -8.34 50.97
#